data_AF-A0A0R3FKP1-F1
#
_entry.id   AF-A0A0R3FKP1-F1
#
_cell.length_a   1.000
_cell.length_b   1.000
_cell.length_c   1.000
_cell.angle_alpha   90.00
_cell.angle_beta   90.00
_cell.angle_gamma   90.00
#
_symmetry.space_group_name_H-M   'P 1'
#
loop_
_entity.id
_entity.type
_entity.pdbx_description
1 polymer ?
#
loop_
_entity_poly.entity_id
_entity_poly.type
_entity_poly.pdbx_seq_one_letter_code
_entity_poly.pdbx_strand_id
1 'polypeptide(L)' 'MSIREMFAERSKPQPRVCTTCEWFSGQSDDEQAAAREWVEAGFSVEELWRGLKKLGYPLGAISLRRHVRECLG' A
#
# COMPACT_ATOMS: atom_id res chain seq x y z
N MET A 1 -16.04 -13.82 24.65
CA MET A 1 -15.11 -12.67 24.52
C MET A 1 -15.92 -11.39 24.63
N SER A 2 -15.57 -10.53 25.58
CA SER A 2 -16.22 -9.26 25.90
C SER A 2 -15.71 -8.14 24.99
N ILE A 3 -16.54 -7.12 24.75
CA ILE A 3 -16.14 -5.90 24.03
C ILE A 3 -14.88 -5.26 24.66
N ARG A 4 -14.74 -5.32 26.00
CA ARG A 4 -13.56 -4.79 26.70
C ARG A 4 -12.28 -5.54 26.37
N GLU A 5 -12.37 -6.86 26.16
CA GLU A 5 -11.23 -7.69 25.79
C GLU A 5 -10.79 -7.40 24.34
N MET A 6 -11.75 -7.18 23.43
CA MET A 6 -11.45 -6.78 22.04
C MET A 6 -10.74 -5.42 21.95
N PHE A 7 -11.16 -4.43 22.76
CA PHE A 7 -10.49 -3.13 22.80
C PHE A 7 -9.10 -3.19 23.42
N ALA A 8 -8.93 -3.95 24.50
CA ALA A 8 -7.62 -4.14 25.14
C ALA A 8 -6.62 -4.81 24.16
N GLU A 9 -7.08 -5.77 23.38
CA GLU A 9 -6.25 -6.44 22.38
C GLU A 9 -5.89 -5.53 21.19
N ARG A 10 -6.86 -4.74 20.70
CA ARG A 10 -6.62 -3.75 19.63
C ARG A 10 -5.81 -2.53 20.07
N SER A 11 -5.73 -2.25 21.37
CA SER A 11 -4.93 -1.15 21.93
C SER A 11 -3.43 -1.45 22.02
N LYS A 12 -3.02 -2.71 21.76
CA LYS A 12 -1.61 -3.05 21.63
C LYS A 12 -1.02 -2.34 20.39
N PRO A 13 0.22 -1.83 20.45
CA PRO A 13 0.89 -1.28 19.29
C PRO A 13 0.94 -2.35 18.20
N GLN A 14 0.17 -2.17 17.12
CA GLN A 14 0.25 -3.07 16.00
C GLN A 14 1.50 -2.71 15.18
N PRO A 15 2.24 -3.71 14.65
CA PRO A 15 3.27 -3.42 13.68
C PRO A 15 2.65 -2.55 12.58
N ARG A 16 3.31 -1.44 12.23
CA ARG A 16 2.85 -0.55 11.17
C ARG A 16 3.01 -1.27 9.84
N VAL A 17 2.05 -2.12 9.48
CA VAL A 17 2.01 -2.75 8.17
C VAL A 17 1.68 -1.66 7.15
N CYS A 18 2.46 -1.60 6.08
CA CYS A 18 2.16 -0.71 4.97
C CYS A 18 0.92 -1.25 4.25
N THR A 19 -0.21 -0.55 4.38
CA THR A 19 -1.49 -0.95 3.76
C THR A 19 -1.41 -1.02 2.23
N THR A 20 -0.47 -0.30 1.61
CA THR A 20 -0.19 -0.41 0.19
C THR A 20 0.57 -1.71 -0.15
N CYS A 21 1.51 -2.17 0.69
CA CYS A 21 2.12 -3.50 0.51
C CYS A 21 1.06 -4.60 0.66
N GLU A 22 0.21 -4.49 1.66
CA GLU A 22 -0.89 -5.45 1.89
C GLU A 22 -1.82 -5.50 0.68
N TRP A 23 -2.19 -4.34 0.13
CA TRP A 23 -2.98 -4.27 -1.09
C TRP A 23 -2.26 -4.90 -2.30
N PHE A 24 -0.98 -4.60 -2.51
CA PHE A 24 -0.19 -5.18 -3.60
C PHE A 24 -0.07 -6.69 -3.48
N SER A 25 0.01 -7.24 -2.26
CA SER A 25 0.07 -8.70 -2.05
C SER A 25 -1.19 -9.45 -2.50
N GLY A 26 -2.30 -8.73 -2.68
CA GLY A 26 -3.54 -9.27 -3.26
C GLY A 26 -3.67 -9.08 -4.77
N GLN A 27 -2.70 -8.42 -5.42
CA GLN A 27 -2.66 -8.24 -6.87
C GLN A 27 -1.86 -9.37 -7.54
N SER A 28 -2.00 -9.51 -8.85
CA SER A 28 -1.20 -10.50 -9.60
C SER A 28 0.30 -10.17 -9.54
N ASP A 29 1.14 -11.19 -9.71
CA ASP A 29 2.60 -11.03 -9.73
C ASP A 29 3.04 -10.05 -10.83
N ASP A 30 2.35 -10.06 -11.98
CA ASP A 30 2.58 -9.14 -13.10
C ASP A 30 2.28 -7.68 -12.71
N GLU A 31 1.17 -7.42 -12.02
CA GLU A 31 0.82 -6.07 -11.56
C GLU A 31 1.78 -5.55 -10.50
N GLN A 32 2.21 -6.44 -9.59
CA GLN A 32 3.22 -6.11 -8.58
C GLN A 32 4.56 -5.77 -9.23
N ALA A 33 5.01 -6.58 -10.19
CA ALA A 33 6.23 -6.35 -10.95
C ALA A 33 6.17 -5.04 -11.75
N ALA A 34 5.08 -4.80 -12.48
CA ALA A 34 4.92 -3.59 -13.28
C ALA A 34 4.94 -2.30 -12.43
N ALA A 35 4.29 -2.31 -11.26
CA ALA A 35 4.32 -1.15 -10.36
C ALA A 35 5.71 -0.92 -9.77
N ARG A 36 6.44 -1.99 -9.46
CA ARG A 36 7.82 -1.93 -8.96
C ARG A 36 8.78 -1.40 -10.03
N GLU A 37 8.74 -1.97 -11.23
CA GLU A 37 9.54 -1.54 -12.38
C GLU A 37 9.30 -0.07 -12.70
N TRP A 38 8.05 0.39 -12.64
CA TRP A 38 7.71 1.81 -12.84
C TRP A 38 8.46 2.72 -11.86
N VAL A 39 8.49 2.35 -10.59
CA VAL A 39 9.14 3.13 -9.53
C VAL A 39 10.67 3.04 -9.65
N GLU A 40 11.22 1.86 -9.91
CA GLU A 40 12.66 1.63 -10.07
C GLU A 40 13.23 2.34 -11.31
N ALA A 41 12.44 2.44 -12.38
CA ALA A 41 12.79 3.23 -13.57
C ALA A 41 12.76 4.76 -13.34
N GLY A 42 12.38 5.21 -12.13
CA GLY A 42 12.37 6.62 -11.75
C GLY A 42 11.17 7.41 -12.28
N PHE A 43 10.11 6.73 -12.73
CA PHE A 43 8.90 7.41 -13.18
C PHE A 43 8.11 8.02 -12.02
N SER A 44 7.23 8.96 -12.35
CA SER A 44 6.46 9.69 -11.35
C SER A 44 5.49 8.77 -10.59
N VAL A 45 5.61 8.79 -9.26
CA VAL A 45 4.65 8.13 -8.35
C VAL A 45 3.24 8.71 -8.49
N GLU A 46 3.13 10.00 -8.86
CA GLU A 46 1.83 10.63 -9.08
C GLU A 46 1.15 10.13 -10.35
N GLU A 47 1.92 9.87 -11.41
CA GLU A 47 1.39 9.28 -12.65
C GLU A 47 0.95 7.84 -12.42
N LEU A 48 1.74 7.06 -11.67
CA LEU A 48 1.35 5.73 -11.23
C LEU A 48 0.02 5.77 -10.46
N TRP A 49 -0.10 6.66 -9.48
CA TRP A 49 -1.34 6.84 -8.73
C TRP A 49 -2.53 7.20 -9.64
N ARG A 50 -2.35 8.10 -10.60
CA ARG A 50 -3.41 8.48 -11.55
C ARG A 50 -3.83 7.30 -12.42
N GLY A 51 -2.88 6.48 -12.88
CA GLY A 51 -3.15 5.25 -13.62
C GLY A 51 -3.98 4.26 -12.78
N LEU A 52 -3.51 3.98 -11.56
CA LEU A 52 -4.19 3.07 -10.64
C LEU A 52 -5.61 3.57 -10.29
N LYS A 53 -5.78 4.88 -10.08
CA LYS A 53 -7.08 5.50 -9.82
C LYS A 53 -8.03 5.36 -11.02
N LYS A 54 -7.54 5.51 -12.25
CA LYS A 54 -8.34 5.33 -13.47
C LYS A 54 -8.83 3.89 -13.62
N LEU A 55 -8.04 2.92 -13.16
CA LEU A 55 -8.39 1.49 -13.12
C LEU A 55 -9.36 1.16 -11.96
N GLY A 56 -9.70 2.13 -11.11
CA GLY A 56 -10.65 1.96 -10.01
C GLY A 56 -10.02 1.45 -8.72
N TYR A 57 -8.70 1.38 -8.61
CA TYR A 57 -8.06 0.87 -7.40
C TYR A 57 -8.20 1.83 -6.22
N PRO A 58 -8.43 1.30 -5.00
CA PRO A 58 -8.74 2.09 -3.81
C PRO A 58 -7.48 2.64 -3.10
N LEU A 59 -6.47 3.06 -3.86
CA LEU A 59 -5.22 3.57 -3.29
C LEU A 59 -5.20 5.11 -3.18
N GLY A 60 -4.88 5.59 -1.98
CA GLY A 60 -4.63 7.01 -1.73
C GLY A 60 -3.24 7.45 -2.19
N ALA A 61 -3.13 8.65 -2.76
CA ALA A 61 -1.86 9.21 -3.24
C ALA A 61 -0.79 9.29 -2.14
N ILE A 62 -1.21 9.65 -0.91
CA ILE A 62 -0.30 9.75 0.25
C ILE A 62 0.23 8.37 0.63
N SER A 63 -0.65 7.36 0.69
CA SER A 63 -0.27 5.98 1.02
C SER A 63 0.71 5.42 -0.01
N LEU A 64 0.46 5.64 -1.31
CA LEU A 64 1.38 5.20 -2.37
C LEU A 64 2.75 5.90 -2.28
N ARG A 65 2.77 7.23 -2.09
CA ARG A 65 4.04 7.97 -1.90
C ARG A 65 4.81 7.48 -0.68
N ARG A 66 4.09 7.17 0.40
CA ARG A 66 4.70 6.62 1.63
C ARG A 66 5.27 5.23 1.39
N HIS A 67 4.55 4.37 0.68
CA HIS A 67 5.01 3.04 0.29
C HIS A 67 6.28 3.09 -0.56
N VAL A 68 6.31 3.93 -1.59
CA VAL A 68 7.50 4.11 -2.42
C VAL A 68 8.69 4.54 -1.57
N ARG A 69 8.51 5.47 -0.63
CA ARG A 69 9.59 5.97 0.22
C ARG A 69 10.06 4.97 1.29
N GLU A 70 9.13 4.25 1.93
CA GLU A 70 9.42 3.43 3.11
C GLU A 70 9.65 1.94 2.78
N CYS A 71 9.22 1.48 1.61
CA CYS A 71 9.22 0.06 1.24
C CYS A 71 9.97 -0.26 -0.06
N LEU A 72 10.12 0.71 -0.97
CA LEU A 72 10.82 0.53 -2.25
C LEU A 72 12.09 1.41 -2.40
N GLY A 73 12.24 2.43 -1.57
CA GLY A 73 13.43 3.30 -1.50
C GLY A 73 14.45 2.78 -0.49
#